data_AF-A0A838FTP2-F1
#
_entry.id   AF-A0A838FTP2-F1
#
_cell.length_a   1.000
_cell.length_b   1.000
_cell.length_c   1.000
_cell.angle_alpha   90.00
_cell.angle_beta   90.00
_cell.angle_gamma   90.00
#
_symmetry.space_group_name_H-M   'P 1'
#
loop_
_entity.id
_entity.type
_entity.pdbx_description
1 polymer ?
#
loop_
_entity_poly.entity_id
_entity_poly.type
_entity_poly.pdbx_seq_one_letter_code
_entity_poly.pdbx_strand_id
1 'polypeptide(L)'
;MAALSTVLAARPHVLVLAAVASGITAATVRLRRSGRERILRSRRRRQVIDLCDALVAELLAGQPVASALRQAVSDWPELDVVAAAAALGGDVPSVLRVQARRPGAEPLTHVAAGWEVAQRSGAGLAEVLDRLSLALRSDEDVRLEITGSLGPARSTARLLAVLPVVGAALGMSLGADPLDVLLGSMLGAGCLAVGAALAVAGLFWVERIAAAAEV
;
A
#
# COMPACT_ATOMS: atom_id res chain seq x y z
N MET A 1 -30.94 20.60 -19.28
CA MET A 1 -30.45 21.88 -19.84
C MET A 1 -30.40 23.03 -18.83
N ALA A 2 -31.15 23.02 -17.72
CA ALA A 2 -31.11 24.11 -16.72
C ALA A 2 -29.86 24.12 -15.81
N ALA A 3 -29.19 22.97 -15.60
CA ALA A 3 -27.96 22.90 -14.80
C ALA A 3 -26.74 23.52 -15.51
N LEU A 4 -26.75 23.55 -16.85
CA LEU A 4 -25.66 24.10 -17.67
C LEU A 4 -25.72 25.64 -17.73
N SER A 5 -26.92 26.24 -17.63
CA SER A 5 -27.09 27.71 -17.65
C SER A 5 -26.74 28.35 -16.30
N THR A 6 -26.97 27.67 -15.17
CA THR A 6 -26.49 28.11 -13.85
C THR A 6 -24.97 28.06 -13.73
N VAL A 7 -24.30 27.17 -14.48
CA VAL A 7 -22.84 27.10 -14.58
C VAL A 7 -22.27 28.24 -15.43
N LEU A 8 -23.00 28.73 -16.43
CA LEU A 8 -22.56 29.84 -17.28
C LEU A 8 -22.72 31.23 -16.63
N ALA A 9 -23.60 31.36 -15.64
CA ALA A 9 -23.72 32.55 -14.78
C ALA A 9 -22.75 32.51 -13.58
N ALA A 10 -22.08 31.38 -13.33
CA ALA A 10 -21.05 31.30 -12.32
C ALA A 10 -19.82 32.07 -12.81
N ARG A 11 -19.35 33.02 -11.99
CA ARG A 11 -18.13 33.76 -12.31
C ARG A 11 -17.01 32.75 -12.59
N PRO A 12 -16.23 32.90 -13.67
CA PRO A 12 -15.30 31.86 -14.15
C PRO A 12 -14.26 31.41 -13.11
N HIS A 13 -13.95 32.25 -12.11
CA HIS A 13 -13.11 31.86 -10.97
C HIS A 13 -13.73 30.77 -10.08
N VAL A 14 -15.06 30.70 -9.94
CA VAL A 14 -15.74 29.68 -9.14
C VAL A 14 -15.56 28.29 -9.75
N LEU A 15 -15.59 28.19 -11.09
CA LEU A 15 -15.36 26.92 -11.80
C LEU A 15 -13.92 26.44 -11.65
N VAL A 16 -12.95 27.36 -11.71
CA VAL A 16 -11.53 27.04 -11.48
C VAL A 16 -11.32 26.52 -10.05
N LEU A 17 -11.89 27.20 -9.04
CA LEU A 17 -11.77 26.77 -7.65
C LEU A 17 -12.41 25.40 -7.40
N ALA A 18 -13.58 25.13 -7.98
CA ALA A 18 -14.23 23.83 -7.88
C ALA A 18 -13.43 22.70 -8.57
N ALA A 19 -12.82 22.98 -9.72
CA ALA A 19 -11.94 22.04 -10.41
C ALA A 19 -10.68 21.73 -9.60
N VAL A 20 -10.08 22.75 -8.96
CA VAL A 20 -8.92 22.55 -8.08
C VAL A 20 -9.28 21.76 -6.84
N ALA A 21 -10.39 22.10 -6.16
CA ALA A 21 -10.83 21.40 -4.96
C ALA A 21 -11.15 19.92 -5.24
N SER A 22 -11.83 19.64 -6.36
CA SER A 22 -12.10 18.25 -6.78
C SER A 22 -10.83 17.49 -7.15
N GLY A 23 -9.86 18.13 -7.82
CA GLY A 23 -8.54 17.56 -8.10
C GLY A 23 -7.75 17.21 -6.84
N ILE A 24 -7.69 18.12 -5.86
CA ILE A 24 -7.03 17.88 -4.56
C ILE A 24 -7.71 16.73 -3.81
N THR A 25 -9.04 16.70 -3.79
CA THR A 25 -9.81 15.65 -3.11
C THR A 25 -9.60 14.29 -3.78
N ALA A 26 -9.64 14.22 -5.11
CA ALA A 26 -9.37 13.00 -5.85
C ALA A 26 -7.93 12.50 -5.63
N ALA A 27 -6.95 13.41 -5.64
CA ALA A 27 -5.56 13.08 -5.35
C ALA A 27 -5.41 12.53 -3.92
N THR A 28 -5.89 13.23 -2.89
CA THR A 28 -5.82 12.76 -1.50
C THR A 28 -6.52 11.43 -1.28
N VAL A 29 -7.67 11.19 -1.90
CA VAL A 29 -8.36 9.89 -1.83
C VAL A 29 -7.53 8.80 -2.50
N ARG A 30 -6.93 9.05 -3.67
CA ARG A 30 -6.04 8.09 -4.35
C ARG A 30 -4.83 7.75 -3.50
N LEU A 31 -4.12 8.75 -2.98
CA LEU A 31 -2.95 8.58 -2.11
C LEU A 31 -3.31 7.77 -0.85
N ARG A 32 -4.45 8.08 -0.22
CA ARG A 32 -4.95 7.32 0.94
C ARG A 32 -5.32 5.88 0.60
N ARG A 33 -5.96 5.64 -0.55
CA ARG A 33 -6.29 4.29 -1.02
C ARG A 33 -5.02 3.48 -1.28
N SER A 34 -4.07 4.05 -2.01
CA SER A 34 -2.76 3.44 -2.26
C SER A 34 -2.00 3.16 -0.97
N GLY A 35 -2.01 4.08 0.01
CA GLY A 35 -1.42 3.86 1.32
C GLY A 35 -2.08 2.72 2.10
N ARG A 36 -3.42 2.62 2.10
CA ARG A 36 -4.15 1.53 2.75
C ARG A 36 -3.84 0.19 2.09
N GLU A 37 -3.79 0.14 0.76
CA GLU A 37 -3.40 -1.06 0.03
C GLU A 37 -1.98 -1.51 0.38
N ARG A 38 -1.00 -0.58 0.47
CA ARG A 38 0.37 -0.91 0.89
C ARG A 38 0.40 -1.53 2.30
N ILE A 39 -0.35 -0.95 3.26
CA ILE A 39 -0.43 -1.50 4.62
C ILE A 39 -0.98 -2.92 4.61
N LEU A 40 -2.06 -3.16 3.86
CA LEU A 40 -2.66 -4.49 3.74
C LEU A 40 -1.68 -5.49 3.07
N ARG A 41 -0.96 -5.06 2.04
CA ARG A 41 0.04 -5.90 1.37
C ARG A 41 1.19 -6.28 2.31
N SER A 42 1.73 -5.33 3.06
CA SER A 42 2.79 -5.59 4.05
C SER A 42 2.30 -6.40 5.25
N ARG A 43 1.01 -6.33 5.61
CA ARG A 43 0.43 -7.25 6.60
C ARG A 43 0.39 -8.67 6.07
N ARG A 44 -0.14 -8.89 4.86
CA ARG A 44 -0.21 -10.22 4.25
C ARG A 44 1.15 -10.87 4.06
N ARG A 45 2.16 -10.11 3.62
CA ARG A 45 3.54 -10.63 3.51
C ARG A 45 4.06 -11.17 4.84
N ARG A 46 3.85 -10.42 5.93
CA ARG A 46 4.20 -10.87 7.29
C ARG A 46 3.39 -12.10 7.72
N GLN A 47 2.09 -12.13 7.44
CA GLN A 47 1.26 -13.31 7.71
C GLN A 47 1.76 -14.57 6.99
N VAL A 48 2.40 -14.46 5.81
CA VAL A 48 3.03 -15.62 5.14
C VAL A 48 4.25 -16.11 5.93
N ILE A 49 5.07 -15.20 6.46
CA ILE A 49 6.21 -15.55 7.31
C ILE A 49 5.70 -16.23 8.59
N ASP A 50 4.73 -15.61 9.27
CA ASP A 50 4.11 -16.14 10.50
C ASP A 50 3.49 -17.53 10.26
N LEU A 51 2.85 -17.74 9.10
CA LEU A 51 2.32 -19.04 8.68
C LEU A 51 3.44 -20.09 8.53
N CYS A 52 4.56 -19.74 7.91
CA CYS A 52 5.71 -20.64 7.79
C CYS A 52 6.26 -20.99 9.17
N ASP A 53 6.45 -20.01 10.05
CA ASP A 53 6.97 -20.21 11.40
C ASP A 53 6.06 -21.14 12.23
N ALA A 54 4.75 -20.88 12.19
CA ALA A 54 3.76 -21.73 12.87
C ALA A 54 3.78 -23.16 12.31
N LEU A 55 3.82 -23.34 10.99
CA LEU A 55 3.94 -24.67 10.38
C LEU A 55 5.23 -25.38 10.80
N VAL A 56 6.37 -24.69 10.78
CA VAL A 56 7.66 -25.26 11.20
C VAL A 56 7.57 -25.72 12.66
N ALA A 57 7.06 -24.89 13.56
CA ALA A 57 6.91 -25.22 14.98
C ALA A 57 6.04 -26.46 15.20
N GLU A 58 4.86 -26.52 14.57
CA GLU A 58 3.93 -27.65 14.70
C GLU A 58 4.52 -28.95 14.10
N LEU A 59 5.18 -28.87 12.94
CA LEU A 59 5.79 -30.03 12.30
C LEU A 59 6.99 -30.57 13.10
N LEU A 60 7.81 -29.68 13.68
CA LEU A 60 8.90 -30.08 14.57
C LEU A 60 8.40 -30.65 15.90
N ALA A 61 7.20 -30.24 16.34
CA ALA A 61 6.50 -30.86 17.46
C ALA A 61 5.86 -32.23 17.10
N GLY A 62 6.06 -32.72 15.88
CA GLY A 62 5.56 -34.01 15.42
C GLY A 62 4.08 -34.02 15.05
N GLN A 63 3.46 -32.85 14.88
CA GLN A 63 2.06 -32.78 14.47
C GLN A 63 1.87 -33.21 13.01
N PRO A 64 0.77 -33.90 12.68
CA PRO A 64 0.40 -34.15 11.30
C PRO A 64 0.26 -32.85 10.49
N VAL A 65 0.73 -32.86 9.24
CA VAL A 65 0.69 -31.68 8.34
C VAL A 65 -0.71 -31.04 8.26
N ALA A 66 -1.76 -31.85 8.20
CA ALA A 66 -3.13 -31.34 8.12
C ALA A 66 -3.61 -30.64 9.41
N SER A 67 -3.18 -31.06 10.60
CA SER A 67 -3.50 -30.36 11.86
C SER A 67 -2.64 -29.13 12.05
N ALA A 68 -1.33 -29.24 11.75
CA ALA A 68 -0.40 -28.11 11.74
C ALA A 68 -0.92 -26.97 10.85
N LEU A 69 -1.37 -27.29 9.64
CA LEU A 69 -1.89 -26.29 8.71
C LEU A 69 -3.20 -25.66 9.17
N ARG A 70 -4.12 -26.44 9.76
CA ARG A 70 -5.35 -25.89 10.37
C ARG A 70 -5.04 -24.90 11.49
N GLN A 71 -4.05 -25.20 12.33
CA GLN A 71 -3.64 -24.32 13.41
C GLN A 71 -2.99 -23.04 12.86
N ALA A 72 -2.07 -23.20 11.90
CA ALA A 72 -1.29 -22.10 11.35
C ALA A 72 -2.12 -21.09 10.53
N VAL A 73 -3.28 -21.49 9.98
CA VAL A 73 -4.20 -20.58 9.27
C VAL A 73 -5.31 -19.99 10.16
N SER A 74 -5.37 -20.30 11.45
CA SER A 74 -6.47 -19.88 12.34
C SER A 74 -6.65 -18.36 12.43
N ASP A 75 -5.54 -17.60 12.39
CA ASP A 75 -5.54 -16.13 12.37
C ASP A 75 -5.62 -15.55 10.94
N TRP A 76 -5.80 -16.41 9.94
CA TRP A 76 -5.91 -16.04 8.52
C TRP A 76 -7.06 -16.80 7.84
N PRO A 77 -8.33 -16.43 8.11
CA PRO A 77 -9.52 -17.15 7.63
C PRO A 77 -9.56 -17.33 6.12
N GLU A 78 -9.00 -16.37 5.37
CA GLU A 78 -8.99 -16.49 3.92
C GLU A 78 -8.06 -17.59 3.37
N LEU A 79 -7.31 -18.30 4.23
CA LEU A 79 -6.55 -19.52 3.93
C LEU A 79 -7.20 -20.81 4.48
N ASP A 80 -8.41 -20.75 5.05
CA ASP A 80 -9.15 -21.95 5.52
C ASP A 80 -9.29 -23.01 4.43
N VAL A 81 -9.44 -22.58 3.18
CA VAL A 81 -9.51 -23.45 2.00
C VAL A 81 -8.24 -24.27 1.77
N VAL A 82 -7.07 -23.75 2.18
CA VAL A 82 -5.78 -24.46 2.11
C VAL A 82 -5.75 -25.57 3.16
N ALA A 83 -6.19 -25.28 4.38
CA ALA A 83 -6.26 -26.27 5.45
C ALA A 83 -7.32 -27.35 5.16
N ALA A 84 -8.45 -26.97 4.57
CA ALA A 84 -9.47 -27.91 4.08
C ALA A 84 -8.91 -28.83 2.99
N ALA A 85 -8.14 -28.29 2.03
CA ALA A 85 -7.49 -29.11 1.00
C ALA A 85 -6.52 -30.13 1.63
N ALA A 86 -5.70 -29.73 2.59
CA ALA A 86 -4.80 -30.66 3.29
C ALA A 86 -5.56 -31.75 4.07
N ALA A 87 -6.66 -31.40 4.73
CA ALA A 87 -7.47 -32.34 5.49
C ALA A 87 -8.15 -33.40 4.60
N LEU A 88 -8.47 -33.05 3.36
CA LEU A 88 -9.06 -33.94 2.37
C LEU A 88 -8.01 -34.68 1.51
N GLY A 89 -6.71 -34.51 1.79
CA GLY A 89 -5.63 -35.07 0.97
C GLY A 89 -5.55 -34.49 -0.45
N GLY A 90 -6.05 -33.27 -0.64
CA GLY A 90 -6.03 -32.55 -1.90
C GLY A 90 -4.69 -31.86 -2.20
N ASP A 91 -4.65 -31.17 -3.33
CA ASP A 91 -3.46 -30.46 -3.81
C ASP A 91 -3.27 -29.09 -3.13
N VAL A 92 -2.58 -29.11 -1.99
CA VAL A 92 -2.22 -27.91 -1.21
C VAL A 92 -1.41 -26.89 -2.03
N PRO A 93 -0.34 -27.27 -2.77
CA PRO A 93 0.40 -26.35 -3.64
C PRO A 93 -0.49 -25.58 -4.62
N SER A 94 -1.44 -26.24 -5.29
CA SER A 94 -2.33 -25.55 -6.24
C SER A 94 -3.24 -24.53 -5.54
N VAL A 95 -3.79 -24.86 -4.37
CA VAL A 95 -4.63 -23.91 -3.62
C VAL A 95 -3.81 -22.72 -3.13
N LEU A 96 -2.58 -22.94 -2.64
CA LEU A 96 -1.66 -21.87 -2.25
C LEU A 96 -1.38 -20.90 -3.41
N ARG A 97 -1.18 -21.40 -4.63
CA ARG A 97 -0.97 -20.56 -5.82
C ARG A 97 -2.21 -19.73 -6.19
N VAL A 98 -3.41 -20.26 -5.97
CA VAL A 98 -4.64 -19.48 -6.15
C VAL A 98 -4.70 -18.34 -5.13
N GLN A 99 -4.37 -18.61 -3.86
CA GLN A 99 -4.35 -17.59 -2.82
C GLN A 99 -3.23 -16.56 -3.03
N ALA A 100 -2.11 -16.96 -3.65
CA ALA A 100 -0.99 -16.09 -3.97
C ALA A 100 -1.34 -14.96 -4.96
N ARG A 101 -2.44 -15.06 -5.70
CA ARG A 101 -2.92 -14.00 -6.62
C ARG A 101 -3.46 -12.77 -5.89
N ARG A 102 -3.67 -12.86 -4.58
CA ARG A 102 -4.16 -11.72 -3.77
C ARG A 102 -3.01 -10.73 -3.53
N PRO A 103 -3.26 -9.42 -3.62
CA PRO A 103 -2.21 -8.42 -3.38
C PRO A 103 -1.60 -8.56 -1.98
N GLY A 104 -0.28 -8.77 -1.92
CA GLY A 104 0.49 -9.00 -0.69
C GLY A 104 0.66 -10.45 -0.27
N ALA A 105 0.01 -11.39 -0.94
CA ALA A 105 0.12 -12.83 -0.66
C ALA A 105 1.01 -13.56 -1.69
N GLU A 106 1.71 -12.82 -2.56
CA GLU A 106 2.57 -13.36 -3.61
C GLU A 106 3.60 -14.40 -3.10
N PRO A 107 4.20 -14.23 -1.89
CA PRO A 107 5.12 -15.21 -1.33
C PRO A 107 4.54 -16.61 -1.10
N LEU A 108 3.21 -16.79 -1.06
CA LEU A 108 2.57 -18.11 -1.01
C LEU A 108 2.94 -18.98 -2.22
N THR A 109 3.35 -18.37 -3.34
CA THR A 109 3.87 -19.12 -4.50
C THR A 109 5.18 -19.84 -4.15
N HIS A 110 6.05 -19.21 -3.37
CA HIS A 110 7.29 -19.83 -2.89
C HIS A 110 7.00 -20.94 -1.87
N VAL A 111 5.99 -20.74 -1.02
CA VAL A 111 5.52 -21.79 -0.09
C VAL A 111 5.01 -23.01 -0.87
N ALA A 112 4.20 -22.81 -1.91
CA ALA A 112 3.74 -23.89 -2.79
C ALA A 112 4.89 -24.64 -3.47
N ALA A 113 5.89 -23.90 -3.98
CA ALA A 113 7.07 -24.50 -4.61
C ALA A 113 7.91 -25.29 -3.59
N GLY A 114 8.16 -24.74 -2.40
CA GLY A 114 8.85 -25.43 -1.31
C GLY A 114 8.14 -26.71 -0.88
N TRP A 115 6.80 -26.68 -0.84
CA TRP A 115 5.98 -27.85 -0.56
C TRP A 115 6.15 -28.95 -1.61
N GLU A 116 6.11 -28.61 -2.90
CA GLU A 116 6.34 -29.58 -3.98
C GLU A 116 7.75 -30.15 -3.95
N VAL A 117 8.76 -29.32 -3.66
CA VAL A 117 10.14 -29.77 -3.51
C VAL A 117 10.24 -30.78 -2.36
N ALA A 118 9.65 -30.50 -1.19
CA ALA A 118 9.59 -31.44 -0.07
C ALA A 118 8.93 -32.77 -0.47
N GLN A 119 7.77 -32.72 -1.15
CA GLN A 119 7.06 -33.93 -1.58
C GLN A 119 7.84 -34.75 -2.61
N ARG A 120 8.52 -34.10 -3.57
CA ARG A 120 9.25 -34.79 -4.64
C ARG A 120 10.60 -35.35 -4.19
N SER A 121 11.28 -34.65 -3.27
CA SER A 121 12.60 -35.04 -2.79
C SER A 121 12.56 -35.92 -1.53
N GLY A 122 11.41 -35.98 -0.85
CA GLY A 122 11.29 -36.59 0.47
C GLY A 122 11.94 -35.77 1.58
N ALA A 123 12.42 -34.55 1.31
CA ALA A 123 12.94 -33.66 2.32
C ALA A 123 11.85 -33.27 3.33
N GLY A 124 12.25 -33.06 4.59
CA GLY A 124 11.34 -32.62 5.64
C GLY A 124 10.71 -31.27 5.28
N LEU A 125 9.37 -31.23 5.22
CA LEU A 125 8.64 -29.99 4.90
C LEU A 125 9.00 -28.86 5.87
N ALA A 126 9.19 -29.17 7.16
CA ALA A 126 9.63 -28.21 8.16
C ALA A 126 10.96 -27.55 7.79
N GLU A 127 11.95 -28.31 7.34
CA GLU A 127 13.27 -27.78 6.98
C GLU A 127 13.23 -26.88 5.74
N VAL A 128 12.36 -27.21 4.78
CA VAL A 128 12.16 -26.38 3.59
C VAL A 128 11.44 -25.08 3.94
N LEU A 129 10.40 -25.14 4.79
CA LEU A 129 9.65 -23.97 5.23
C LEU A 129 10.48 -23.07 6.15
N ASP A 130 11.35 -23.64 6.99
CA ASP A 130 12.26 -22.88 7.86
C ASP A 130 13.23 -22.03 7.04
N ARG A 131 13.92 -22.64 6.06
CA ARG A 131 14.76 -21.90 5.11
C ARG A 131 14.00 -20.84 4.33
N LEU A 132 12.77 -21.15 3.93
CA LEU A 132 11.93 -20.18 3.23
C LEU A 132 11.54 -19.01 4.14
N SER A 133 11.20 -19.26 5.41
CA SER A 133 10.87 -18.21 6.37
C SER A 133 12.05 -17.24 6.56
N LEU A 134 13.27 -17.76 6.65
CA LEU A 134 14.50 -16.97 6.75
C LEU A 134 14.73 -16.12 5.50
N ALA A 135 14.54 -16.70 4.31
CA ALA A 135 14.66 -15.96 3.05
C ALA A 135 13.60 -14.83 2.96
N LEU A 136 12.35 -15.13 3.30
CA LEU A 136 11.26 -14.13 3.27
C LEU A 136 11.46 -13.01 4.30
N ARG A 137 12.02 -13.31 5.47
CA ARG A 137 12.39 -12.29 6.47
C ARG A 137 13.51 -11.40 5.96
N SER A 138 14.56 -11.99 5.37
CA SER A 138 15.64 -11.23 4.75
C SER A 138 15.12 -10.29 3.66
N ASP A 139 14.20 -10.75 2.82
CA ASP A 139 13.59 -9.93 1.78
C ASP A 139 12.76 -8.77 2.36
N GLU A 140 12.02 -9.01 3.45
CA GLU A 140 11.24 -7.95 4.10
C GLU A 140 12.14 -6.95 4.85
N ASP A 141 13.24 -7.39 5.46
CA ASP A 141 14.23 -6.52 6.11
C ASP A 141 14.87 -5.57 5.10
N VAL A 142 15.31 -6.09 3.94
CA VAL A 142 15.83 -5.27 2.82
C VAL A 142 14.77 -4.26 2.38
N ARG A 143 13.50 -4.67 2.27
CA ARG A 143 12.42 -3.76 1.88
C ARG A 143 12.16 -2.67 2.91
N LEU A 144 12.21 -3.01 4.20
CA LEU A 144 12.05 -2.06 5.29
C LEU A 144 13.22 -1.07 5.33
N GLU A 145 14.44 -1.52 5.05
CA GLU A 145 15.62 -0.67 4.92
C GLU A 145 15.48 0.32 3.75
N ILE A 146 15.11 -0.16 2.56
CA ILE A 146 14.85 0.69 1.38
C ILE A 146 13.75 1.73 1.72
N THR A 147 12.66 1.29 2.34
CA THR A 147 11.55 2.19 2.68
C THR A 147 11.95 3.21 3.75
N GLY A 148 12.79 2.80 4.71
CA GLY A 148 13.33 3.64 5.77
C GLY A 148 14.31 4.70 5.25
N SER A 149 15.13 4.35 4.26
CA SER A 149 16.10 5.27 3.64
C SER A 149 15.47 6.50 2.99
N LEU A 150 14.19 6.42 2.59
CA LEU A 150 13.42 7.52 2.01
C LEU A 150 12.81 8.47 3.07
N GLY A 151 12.95 8.16 4.35
CA GLY A 151 12.44 8.98 5.46
C GLY A 151 12.93 10.44 5.42
N PRO A 152 14.26 10.70 5.32
CA PRO A 152 14.82 12.05 5.25
C PRO A 152 14.39 12.85 4.00
N ALA A 153 14.25 12.19 2.85
CA ALA A 153 13.76 12.85 1.63
C ALA A 153 12.27 13.22 1.76
N ARG A 154 11.46 12.37 2.42
CA ARG A 154 10.05 12.66 2.67
C ARG A 154 9.84 13.76 3.71
N SER A 155 10.69 13.86 4.74
CA SER A 155 10.55 14.89 5.77
C SER A 155 10.82 16.29 5.22
N THR A 156 11.87 16.45 4.41
CA THR A 156 12.19 17.72 3.74
C THR A 156 11.13 18.10 2.71
N ALA A 157 10.63 17.16 1.91
CA ALA A 157 9.51 17.41 1.00
C ALA A 157 8.25 17.87 1.74
N ARG A 158 7.92 17.26 2.90
CA ARG A 158 6.80 17.70 3.74
C ARG A 158 7.02 19.10 4.31
N LEU A 159 8.24 19.42 4.75
CA LEU A 159 8.59 20.76 5.25
C LEU A 159 8.36 21.82 4.17
N LEU A 160 8.89 21.59 2.96
CA LEU A 160 8.74 22.49 1.81
C LEU A 160 7.28 22.61 1.35
N ALA A 161 6.50 21.52 1.45
CA ALA A 161 5.08 21.54 1.10
C ALA A 161 4.21 22.34 2.10
N VAL A 162 4.65 22.47 3.37
CA VAL A 162 3.96 23.27 4.40
C VAL A 162 4.33 24.76 4.30
N LEU A 163 5.50 25.08 3.77
CA LEU A 163 6.03 26.45 3.69
C LEU A 163 5.07 27.47 3.03
N PRO A 164 4.35 27.18 1.93
CA PRO A 164 3.40 28.12 1.34
C PRO A 164 2.23 28.47 2.26
N VAL A 165 1.78 27.51 3.08
CA VAL A 165 0.69 27.72 4.05
C VAL A 165 1.16 28.64 5.16
N VAL A 166 2.38 28.42 5.66
CA VAL A 166 3.00 29.29 6.66
C VAL A 166 3.22 30.70 6.12
N GLY A 167 3.69 30.82 4.86
CA GLY A 167 3.86 32.12 4.20
C GLY A 167 2.53 32.88 4.04
N ALA A 168 1.46 32.19 3.67
CA ALA A 168 0.13 32.79 3.58
C ALA A 168 -0.40 33.24 4.95
N ALA A 169 -0.17 32.44 6.01
CA ALA A 169 -0.54 32.78 7.39
C ALA A 169 0.17 34.04 7.89
N LEU A 170 1.48 34.14 7.64
CA LEU A 170 2.26 35.33 7.98
C LEU A 170 1.83 36.57 7.18
N GLY A 171 1.48 36.40 5.90
CA GLY A 171 0.92 37.48 5.08
C GLY A 171 -0.41 38.02 5.64
N MET A 172 -1.29 37.12 6.08
CA MET A 172 -2.55 37.49 6.74
C MET A 172 -2.33 38.24 8.05
N SER A 173 -1.35 37.83 8.88
CA SER A 173 -1.07 38.54 10.14
C SER A 173 -0.45 39.93 9.94
N LEU A 174 0.14 40.19 8.76
CA LEU A 174 0.65 41.51 8.36
C LEU A 174 -0.43 42.42 7.75
N GLY A 175 -1.69 41.97 7.67
CA GLY A 175 -2.81 42.75 7.14
C GLY A 175 -2.98 42.67 5.62
N ALA A 176 -2.29 41.75 4.94
CA ALA A 176 -2.65 41.42 3.56
C ALA A 176 -3.96 40.61 3.56
N ASP A 177 -4.80 40.82 2.56
CA ASP A 177 -6.00 40.00 2.28
C ASP A 177 -5.74 39.07 1.07
N PRO A 178 -4.82 38.10 1.18
CA PRO A 178 -4.48 37.21 0.06
C PRO A 178 -5.67 36.35 -0.36
N LEU A 179 -6.60 36.05 0.56
CA LEU A 179 -7.80 35.27 0.26
C LEU A 179 -8.75 36.01 -0.69
N ASP A 180 -8.91 37.33 -0.55
CA ASP A 180 -9.79 38.11 -1.42
C ASP A 180 -9.18 38.28 -2.82
N VAL A 181 -7.85 38.41 -2.90
CA VAL A 181 -7.13 38.41 -4.19
C VAL A 181 -7.12 37.02 -4.85
N LEU A 182 -6.91 35.94 -4.08
CA LEU A 182 -6.87 34.55 -4.57
C LEU A 182 -8.24 34.03 -5.01
N LEU A 183 -9.30 34.36 -4.27
CA LEU A 183 -10.66 33.84 -4.51
C LEU A 183 -11.54 34.82 -5.31
N GLY A 184 -11.25 36.12 -5.25
CA GLY A 184 -12.03 37.16 -5.93
C GLY A 184 -11.56 37.48 -7.35
N SER A 185 -10.34 37.11 -7.74
CA SER A 185 -9.76 37.44 -9.06
C SER A 185 -9.41 36.21 -9.91
N MET A 186 -9.49 36.34 -11.25
CA MET A 186 -9.09 35.25 -12.16
C MET A 186 -7.58 34.96 -12.10
N LEU A 187 -6.73 35.97 -11.88
CA LEU A 187 -5.29 35.80 -11.72
C LEU A 187 -4.96 35.00 -10.45
N GLY A 188 -5.67 35.29 -9.36
CA GLY A 188 -5.59 34.55 -8.11
C GLY A 188 -6.01 33.08 -8.26
N ALA A 189 -7.17 32.84 -8.88
CA ALA A 189 -7.66 31.49 -9.14
C ALA A 189 -6.70 30.69 -10.05
N GLY A 190 -6.09 31.34 -11.05
CA GLY A 190 -5.06 30.75 -11.91
C GLY A 190 -3.79 30.35 -11.15
N CYS A 191 -3.28 31.23 -10.28
CA CYS A 191 -2.13 30.94 -9.43
C CYS A 191 -2.39 29.76 -8.49
N LEU A 192 -3.58 29.73 -7.86
CA LEU A 192 -4.00 28.64 -6.98
C LEU A 192 -4.14 27.31 -7.74
N ALA A 193 -4.65 27.35 -8.97
CA ALA A 193 -4.74 26.18 -9.82
C ALA A 193 -3.36 25.63 -10.21
N VAL A 194 -2.42 26.49 -10.59
CA VAL A 194 -1.05 26.09 -10.92
C VAL A 194 -0.33 25.52 -9.69
N GLY A 195 -0.45 26.16 -8.54
CA GLY A 195 0.13 25.68 -7.28
C GLY A 195 -0.43 24.32 -6.86
N ALA A 196 -1.75 24.13 -6.95
CA ALA A 196 -2.38 22.85 -6.66
C ALA A 196 -1.97 21.75 -7.66
N ALA A 197 -1.88 22.08 -8.95
CA ALA A 197 -1.42 21.16 -9.98
C ALA A 197 0.03 20.71 -9.74
N LEU A 198 0.92 21.65 -9.42
CA LEU A 198 2.31 21.35 -9.06
C LEU A 198 2.41 20.50 -7.79
N ALA A 199 1.61 20.79 -6.76
CA ALA A 199 1.58 19.98 -5.54
C ALA A 199 1.11 18.55 -5.81
N VAL A 200 0.03 18.38 -6.59
CA VAL A 200 -0.49 17.05 -6.98
C VAL A 200 0.52 16.30 -7.83
N ALA A 201 1.17 16.97 -8.80
CA ALA A 201 2.22 16.38 -9.61
C ALA A 201 3.43 15.95 -8.77
N GLY A 202 3.85 16.78 -7.81
CA GLY A 202 4.93 16.47 -6.87
C GLY A 202 4.63 15.25 -6.00
N LEU A 203 3.41 15.14 -5.46
CA LEU A 203 3.01 13.97 -4.68
C LEU A 203 2.96 12.71 -5.56
N PHE A 204 2.42 12.80 -6.78
CA PHE A 204 2.39 11.68 -7.72
C PHE A 204 3.80 11.23 -8.11
N TRP A 205 4.72 12.17 -8.29
CA TRP A 205 6.12 11.89 -8.58
C TRP A 205 6.82 11.17 -7.43
N VAL A 206 6.65 11.63 -6.19
CA VAL A 206 7.21 10.99 -5.00
C VAL A 206 6.64 9.58 -4.81
N GLU A 207 5.33 9.38 -5.01
CA GLU A 207 4.73 8.05 -4.94
C GLU A 207 5.23 7.12 -6.05
N ARG A 208 5.43 7.65 -7.27
CA ARG A 208 5.99 6.88 -8.39
C ARG A 208 7.42 6.44 -8.11
N ILE A 209 8.27 7.33 -7.59
CA ILE A 209 9.65 6.99 -7.18
C ILE A 209 9.63 5.95 -6.07
N ALA A 210 8.79 6.15 -5.04
CA ALA A 210 8.68 5.19 -3.95
C ALA A 210 8.19 3.81 -4.42
N ALA A 211 7.22 3.76 -5.34
CA ALA A 211 6.75 2.51 -5.93
C ALA A 211 7.81 1.83 -6.82
N ALA A 212 8.62 2.60 -7.55
CA ALA A 212 9.70 2.07 -8.38
C ALA A 212 10.88 1.54 -7.56
N ALA A 213 11.09 2.04 -6.33
CA ALA A 213 12.12 1.52 -5.42
C ALA A 213 11.70 0.22 -4.70
N GLU A 214 10.42 -0.15 -4.74
CA GLU A 214 9.90 -1.39 -4.13
C GLU A 214 9.91 -2.59 -5.12
N VAL A 215 10.28 -2.39 -6.39
CA VAL A 215 10.33 -3.40 -7.47
C VAL A 215 11.78 -3.70 -7.85
#